data_AF-A0AA44ALD5-F1
#
_entry.id   AF-A0AA44ALD5-F1
#
_cell.length_a   1.000
_cell.length_b   1.000
_cell.length_c   1.000
_cell.angle_alpha   90.00
_cell.angle_beta   90.00
_cell.angle_gamma   90.00
#
_symmetry.space_group_name_H-M   'P 1'
#
loop_
_entity.id
_entity.type
_entity.pdbx_description
1 polymer ?
#
loop_
_entity_poly.entity_id
_entity_poly.type
_entity_poly.pdbx_seq_one_letter_code
_entity_poly.pdbx_strand_id
1 'polypeptide(L)'
;MISLPFRVVCILIAGFLIVLAVTYIYKLNSRKVFWGVGLTTIIAILILLGLGVLRPSWGTETGTAVIVGISTAIGCAITLIYAAEDLHQKKRIKGKNIAAVGAESAQGMTDSERNKITLPPRLDTELARKIFDKAIEEGYIIINDNHYEWTLNKVLLAYMCGRIYCEDYPEKTIYDEKMYWMPGRVELFPGAELDKLFNMKDLTQSRHSRKNKAAPIGSEKIDKLFE
;
A
#
# COMPACT_ATOMS: atom_id res chain seq x y z
N MET A 1 6.76 -33.78 37.81
CA MET A 1 7.07 -34.14 36.41
C MET A 1 5.86 -33.83 35.55
N ILE A 2 5.95 -32.80 34.69
CA ILE A 2 4.85 -32.45 33.77
C ILE A 2 4.69 -33.55 32.73
N SER A 3 3.48 -34.08 32.60
CA SER A 3 3.17 -35.21 31.73
C SER A 3 3.45 -34.86 30.26
N LEU A 4 4.00 -35.84 29.52
CA LEU A 4 4.27 -35.74 28.08
C LEU A 4 3.12 -35.13 27.25
N PRO A 5 1.83 -35.48 27.48
CA PRO A 5 0.72 -34.90 26.71
C PRO A 5 0.54 -33.39 26.95
N PHE A 6 0.81 -32.89 28.16
CA PHE A 6 0.68 -31.47 28.46
C PHE A 6 1.72 -30.63 27.71
N ARG A 7 2.95 -31.15 27.55
CA ARG A 7 4.01 -30.48 26.78
C ARG A 7 3.64 -30.35 25.30
N VAL A 8 3.07 -31.40 24.72
CA VAL A 8 2.64 -31.40 23.30
C VAL A 8 1.51 -30.39 23.09
N VAL A 9 0.53 -30.33 23.99
CA VAL A 9 -0.56 -29.35 23.92
C VAL A 9 -0.05 -27.92 24.06
N CYS A 10 0.88 -27.66 24.99
CA CYS A 10 1.51 -26.33 25.13
C CYS A 10 2.28 -25.92 23.87
N ILE A 11 2.98 -26.84 23.21
CA ILE A 11 3.71 -26.57 21.96
C ILE A 11 2.75 -26.24 20.82
N LEU A 12 1.62 -26.96 20.71
CA LEU A 12 0.60 -26.68 19.70
C LEU A 12 -0.06 -25.32 19.90
N ILE A 13 -0.38 -24.96 21.15
CA ILE A 13 -0.95 -23.65 21.49
C ILE A 13 0.06 -22.53 21.21
N ALA A 14 1.33 -22.73 21.58
CA ALA A 14 2.39 -21.76 21.27
C ALA A 14 2.58 -21.58 19.76
N GLY A 15 2.59 -22.67 18.99
CA GLY A 15 2.66 -22.62 17.53
C GLY A 15 1.48 -21.86 16.91
N PHE A 16 0.27 -22.09 17.41
CA PHE A 16 -0.94 -21.40 16.94
C PHE A 16 -0.88 -19.89 17.24
N LEU A 17 -0.42 -19.49 18.43
CA LEU A 17 -0.23 -18.08 18.79
C LEU A 17 0.84 -17.40 17.95
N ILE A 18 1.93 -18.10 17.61
CA ILE A 18 2.96 -17.60 16.69
C ILE A 18 2.37 -17.37 15.30
N VAL A 19 1.58 -18.32 14.78
CA VAL A 19 0.90 -18.17 13.46
C VAL A 19 -0.05 -16.97 13.46
N LEU A 20 -0.81 -16.78 14.54
CA LEU A 20 -1.69 -15.61 14.68
C LEU A 20 -0.90 -14.30 14.76
N ALA A 21 0.19 -14.26 15.53
CA ALA A 21 1.05 -13.09 15.63
C ALA A 21 1.70 -12.75 14.27
N VAL A 22 2.18 -13.75 13.53
CA VAL A 22 2.73 -13.60 12.18
C VAL A 22 1.66 -13.08 11.21
N THR A 23 0.44 -13.62 11.27
CA THR A 23 -0.68 -13.19 10.41
C THR A 23 -1.14 -11.76 10.75
N TYR A 24 -1.12 -11.40 12.03
CA TYR A 24 -1.45 -10.05 12.51
C TYR A 24 -0.39 -9.02 12.09
N ILE A 25 0.90 -9.35 12.27
CA ILE A 25 2.03 -8.52 11.81
C ILE A 25 2.02 -8.39 10.28
N TYR A 26 1.64 -9.46 9.56
CA TYR A 26 1.45 -9.46 8.10
C TYR A 26 0.36 -8.50 7.63
N LYS A 27 -0.73 -8.37 8.38
CA LYS A 27 -1.81 -7.42 8.10
C LYS A 27 -1.42 -5.97 8.40
N LEU A 28 -0.54 -5.76 9.39
CA LEU A 28 -0.24 -4.42 9.91
C LEU A 28 0.90 -3.70 9.18
N ASN A 29 1.91 -4.42 8.65
CA ASN A 29 3.13 -3.79 8.16
C ASN A 29 3.51 -4.23 6.74
N SER A 30 3.39 -3.28 5.80
CA SER A 30 3.65 -3.43 4.38
C SER A 30 5.05 -3.97 4.09
N ARG A 31 5.13 -5.17 3.49
CA ARG A 31 6.19 -5.82 2.66
C ARG A 31 7.65 -5.84 3.15
N LYS A 32 8.13 -4.88 3.96
CA LYS A 32 9.52 -4.69 4.40
C LYS A 32 9.89 -5.54 5.62
N VAL A 33 8.94 -5.85 6.50
CA VAL A 33 9.18 -6.68 7.70
C VAL A 33 9.46 -8.14 7.34
N PHE A 34 8.88 -8.65 6.25
CA PHE A 34 9.11 -10.03 5.79
C PHE A 34 10.56 -10.28 5.37
N TRP A 35 11.18 -9.32 4.69
CA TRP A 35 12.60 -9.37 4.35
C TRP A 35 13.49 -9.27 5.60
N GLY A 36 13.08 -8.47 6.58
CA GLY A 36 13.78 -8.35 7.86
C GLY A 36 13.77 -9.64 8.66
N VAL A 37 12.62 -10.29 8.83
CA VAL A 37 12.48 -11.51 9.64
C VAL A 37 13.18 -12.71 9.01
N GLY A 38 13.09 -12.87 7.67
CA GLY A 38 13.81 -13.93 6.96
C GLY A 38 15.33 -13.76 7.02
N LEU A 39 15.82 -12.52 6.84
CA LEU A 39 17.25 -12.24 6.90
C LEU A 39 17.81 -12.41 8.32
N THR A 40 17.09 -11.95 9.34
CA THR A 40 17.53 -12.09 10.74
C THR A 40 17.51 -13.53 11.21
N THR A 41 16.54 -14.35 10.77
CA THR A 41 16.52 -15.79 11.10
C THR A 41 17.67 -16.56 10.46
N ILE A 42 18.00 -16.27 9.19
CA ILE A 42 19.15 -16.87 8.50
C ILE A 42 20.48 -16.46 9.18
N ILE A 43 20.65 -15.16 9.48
CA ILE A 43 21.86 -14.65 10.15
C ILE A 43 22.01 -15.25 11.56
N ALA A 44 20.91 -15.36 12.33
CA ALA A 44 20.94 -15.96 13.66
C ALA A 44 21.36 -17.44 13.62
N ILE A 45 20.86 -18.21 12.65
CA ILE A 45 21.25 -19.63 12.47
C ILE A 45 22.73 -19.74 12.11
N LEU A 46 23.25 -18.87 11.24
CA LEU A 46 24.67 -18.84 10.88
C LEU A 46 25.58 -18.47 12.06
N ILE A 47 25.17 -17.52 12.90
CA ILE A 47 25.91 -17.14 14.12
C ILE A 47 25.94 -18.31 15.12
N LEU A 48 24.82 -19.02 15.30
CA LEU A 48 24.73 -20.19 16.19
C LEU A 48 25.59 -21.38 15.73
N LEU A 49 25.71 -21.56 14.41
CA LEU A 49 26.64 -22.54 13.81
C LEU A 49 28.10 -22.09 13.99
N GLY A 50 28.40 -20.80 13.76
CA GLY A 50 29.76 -20.24 13.90
C GLY A 50 30.29 -20.22 15.34
N LEU A 51 29.42 -20.04 16.34
CA LEU A 51 29.76 -20.10 17.76
C LEU A 51 29.88 -21.54 18.30
N GLY A 52 29.58 -22.56 17.49
CA GLY A 52 29.71 -23.97 17.87
C GLY A 52 28.71 -24.45 18.93
N VAL A 53 27.63 -23.69 19.17
CA VAL A 53 26.50 -24.07 20.03
C VAL A 53 25.65 -25.14 19.36
N LEU A 54 25.50 -25.06 18.04
CA LEU A 54 24.95 -26.13 17.20
C LEU A 54 26.10 -26.99 16.67
N ARG A 55 26.36 -28.13 17.30
CA ARG A 55 27.25 -29.16 16.74
C ARG A 55 26.40 -30.27 16.10
N PRO A 56 26.21 -30.27 14.78
CA PRO A 56 25.55 -31.39 14.11
C PRO A 56 26.49 -32.61 14.18
N SER A 57 26.33 -33.44 15.22
CA SER A 57 26.99 -34.75 15.26
C SER A 57 26.14 -35.75 14.50
N TRP A 58 26.71 -36.32 13.43
CA TRP A 58 26.06 -37.40 12.70
C TRP A 58 25.96 -38.65 13.57
N GLY A 59 24.75 -39.22 13.69
CA GLY A 59 24.52 -40.51 14.36
C GLY A 59 23.98 -40.46 15.80
N THR A 60 23.65 -39.29 16.35
CA THR A 60 22.94 -39.17 17.65
C THR A 60 21.54 -38.58 17.49
N GLU A 61 20.61 -38.91 18.38
CA GLU A 61 19.21 -38.42 18.33
C GLU A 61 19.13 -36.88 18.35
N THR A 62 20.03 -36.23 19.10
CA THR A 62 20.12 -34.76 19.20
C THR A 62 20.67 -34.10 17.93
N GLY A 63 21.69 -34.68 17.30
CA GLY A 63 22.21 -34.17 16.02
C GLY A 63 21.20 -34.33 14.88
N THR A 64 20.46 -35.44 14.87
CA THR A 64 19.40 -35.71 13.90
C THR A 64 18.23 -34.72 14.06
N ALA A 65 17.83 -34.40 15.30
CA ALA A 65 16.79 -33.42 15.57
C ALA A 65 17.14 -32.00 15.08
N VAL A 66 18.42 -31.59 15.21
CA VAL A 66 18.90 -30.30 14.70
C VAL A 66 18.86 -30.25 13.17
N ILE A 67 19.29 -31.33 12.50
CA ILE A 67 19.28 -31.42 11.03
C ILE A 67 17.85 -31.38 10.50
N VAL A 68 16.92 -32.12 11.14
CA VAL A 68 15.49 -32.12 10.79
C VAL A 68 14.86 -30.75 11.02
N GLY A 69 15.25 -30.04 12.09
CA GLY A 69 14.79 -28.68 12.37
C GLY A 69 15.21 -27.68 11.28
N ILE A 70 16.47 -27.74 10.85
CA ILE A 70 17.00 -26.88 9.79
C ILE A 70 16.35 -27.21 8.44
N SER A 71 16.21 -28.50 8.09
CA SER A 71 15.57 -28.89 6.84
C SER A 71 14.10 -28.50 6.79
N THR A 72 13.38 -28.61 7.91
CA THR A 72 11.98 -28.20 8.01
C THR A 72 11.85 -26.68 7.89
N ALA A 73 12.75 -25.91 8.51
CA ALA A 73 12.76 -24.45 8.40
C ALA A 73 13.01 -23.99 6.95
N ILE A 74 13.94 -24.64 6.24
CA ILE A 74 14.22 -24.36 4.82
C ILE A 74 13.00 -24.72 3.96
N GLY A 75 12.38 -25.88 4.20
CA GLY A 75 11.17 -26.29 3.48
C GLY A 75 10.01 -25.30 3.68
N CYS A 76 9.79 -24.84 4.91
CA CYS A 76 8.80 -23.80 5.20
C CYS A 76 9.12 -22.48 4.49
N ALA A 77 10.39 -22.05 4.45
CA ALA A 77 10.80 -20.84 3.77
C ALA A 77 10.54 -20.92 2.25
N ILE A 78 10.90 -22.04 1.61
CA ILE A 78 10.67 -22.25 0.18
C ILE A 78 9.17 -22.24 -0.15
N THR A 79 8.35 -22.90 0.68
CA THR A 79 6.90 -22.95 0.49
C THR A 79 6.26 -21.56 0.59
N LEU A 80 6.74 -20.73 1.52
CA LEU A 80 6.29 -19.35 1.67
C LEU A 80 6.71 -18.46 0.49
N ILE A 81 7.91 -18.66 -0.06
CA ILE A 81 8.37 -17.95 -1.26
C ILE A 81 7.49 -18.32 -2.47
N TYR A 82 7.24 -19.61 -2.68
CA TYR A 82 6.37 -20.09 -3.76
C TYR A 82 4.93 -19.57 -3.62
N ALA A 83 4.36 -19.59 -2.42
CA ALA A 83 3.03 -19.04 -2.16
C ALA A 83 2.98 -17.51 -2.43
N ALA A 84 4.07 -16.80 -2.15
CA ALA A 84 4.18 -15.37 -2.44
C ALA A 84 4.31 -15.08 -3.94
N GLU A 85 5.02 -15.92 -4.70
CA GLU A 85 5.14 -15.82 -6.16
C GLU A 85 3.83 -16.16 -6.88
N ASP A 86 3.11 -17.19 -6.44
CA ASP A 86 1.79 -17.54 -6.99
C ASP A 86 0.78 -16.38 -6.78
N LEU A 87 0.77 -15.77 -5.59
CA LEU A 87 0.00 -14.56 -5.32
C LEU A 87 0.42 -13.37 -6.20
N HIS A 88 1.71 -13.26 -6.54
CA HIS A 88 2.22 -12.21 -7.43
C HIS A 88 1.76 -12.42 -8.88
N GLN A 89 1.86 -13.65 -9.40
CA GLN A 89 1.39 -13.99 -10.75
C GLN A 89 -0.12 -13.86 -10.85
N LYS A 90 -0.88 -14.31 -9.85
CA LYS A 90 -2.34 -14.18 -9.81
C LYS A 90 -2.79 -12.71 -9.78
N LYS A 91 -2.08 -11.84 -9.06
CA LYS A 91 -2.31 -10.38 -9.10
C LYS A 91 -1.93 -9.76 -10.45
N ARG A 92 -0.84 -10.20 -11.08
CA ARG A 92 -0.40 -9.73 -12.40
C ARG A 92 -1.37 -10.15 -13.51
N ILE A 93 -1.81 -11.40 -13.52
CA ILE A 93 -2.75 -11.96 -14.49
C ILE A 93 -4.13 -11.30 -14.32
N LYS A 94 -4.58 -11.09 -13.07
CA LYS A 94 -5.81 -10.32 -12.81
C LYS A 94 -5.71 -8.87 -13.30
N GLY A 95 -4.55 -8.22 -13.11
CA GLY A 95 -4.29 -6.89 -13.68
C GLY A 95 -4.23 -6.87 -15.21
N LYS A 96 -3.70 -7.92 -15.85
CA LYS A 96 -3.60 -8.03 -17.32
C LYS A 96 -4.94 -8.36 -17.99
N ASN A 97 -5.78 -9.19 -17.35
CA ASN A 97 -7.12 -9.51 -17.85
C ASN A 97 -8.09 -8.33 -17.72
N ILE A 98 -7.90 -7.45 -16.74
CA ILE A 98 -8.64 -6.17 -16.64
C ILE A 98 -8.18 -5.19 -17.73
N ALA A 99 -6.90 -5.20 -18.12
CA ALA A 99 -6.37 -4.37 -19.21
C ALA A 99 -6.81 -4.83 -20.61
N ALA A 100 -7.07 -6.13 -20.81
CA ALA A 100 -7.49 -6.68 -22.11
C ALA A 100 -8.99 -6.52 -22.39
N VAL A 101 -9.84 -6.48 -21.35
CA VAL A 101 -11.30 -6.30 -21.50
C VAL A 101 -11.68 -4.83 -21.76
N GLY A 102 -10.79 -3.87 -21.49
CA GLY A 102 -11.02 -2.44 -21.72
C GLY A 102 -10.58 -1.91 -23.09
N ALA A 103 -10.20 -2.77 -24.03
CA ALA A 103 -9.60 -2.37 -25.31
C ALA A 103 -10.59 -2.24 -26.49
N GLU A 104 -11.90 -2.37 -26.28
CA GLU A 104 -12.90 -2.18 -27.35
C GLU A 104 -13.89 -1.07 -27.01
N SER A 105 -13.57 0.14 -27.46
CA SER A 105 -14.47 1.03 -28.21
C SER A 105 -13.79 2.39 -28.42
N ALA A 106 -13.24 2.56 -29.62
CA ALA A 106 -12.89 3.88 -30.16
C ALA A 106 -14.14 4.48 -30.82
N GLN A 107 -14.43 5.77 -30.58
CA GLN A 107 -14.76 6.75 -31.63
C GLN A 107 -15.17 8.12 -31.05
N GLY A 108 -14.58 9.19 -31.63
CA GLY A 108 -15.16 10.55 -31.64
C GLY A 108 -14.20 11.67 -31.23
N MET A 109 -13.42 12.18 -32.19
CA MET A 109 -12.41 13.24 -32.04
C MET A 109 -13.01 14.64 -32.26
N THR A 110 -12.57 15.66 -31.49
CA THR A 110 -12.54 17.07 -31.94
C THR A 110 -11.26 17.80 -31.49
N ASP A 111 -10.74 18.68 -32.34
CA ASP A 111 -9.39 19.29 -32.38
C ASP A 111 -9.09 20.34 -31.28
N SER A 112 -9.81 20.33 -30.15
CA SER A 112 -9.51 21.18 -28.98
C SER A 112 -8.71 20.45 -27.88
N GLU A 113 -8.46 19.15 -28.04
CA GLU A 113 -7.88 18.26 -27.02
C GLU A 113 -6.35 18.09 -27.09
N ARG A 114 -5.63 18.90 -27.89
CA ARG A 114 -4.19 18.68 -28.12
C ARG A 114 -3.25 18.92 -26.93
N ASN A 115 -3.78 19.26 -25.76
CA ASN A 115 -2.99 19.33 -24.53
C ASN A 115 -3.72 18.77 -23.31
N LYS A 116 -4.77 17.97 -23.46
CA LYS A 116 -5.39 17.30 -22.31
C LYS A 116 -4.82 15.89 -22.22
N ILE A 117 -4.02 15.62 -21.20
CA ILE A 117 -3.63 14.24 -20.88
C ILE A 117 -4.94 13.50 -20.61
N THR A 118 -5.28 12.53 -21.46
CA THR A 118 -6.48 11.72 -21.31
C THR A 118 -6.47 11.09 -19.92
N LEU A 119 -7.45 11.46 -19.08
CA LEU A 119 -7.54 10.95 -17.73
C LEU A 119 -7.72 9.42 -17.79
N PRO A 120 -6.99 8.65 -16.96
CA PRO A 120 -7.24 7.21 -16.86
C PRO A 120 -8.72 6.95 -16.54
N PRO A 121 -9.37 5.92 -17.11
CA PRO A 121 -10.81 5.70 -16.94
C PRO A 121 -11.30 5.63 -15.48
N ARG A 122 -10.42 5.28 -14.53
CA ARG A 122 -10.75 5.26 -13.08
C ARG A 122 -10.78 6.64 -12.44
N LEU A 123 -10.07 7.60 -13.02
CA LEU A 123 -9.98 8.98 -12.58
C LEU A 123 -10.91 9.89 -13.40
N ASP A 124 -11.41 9.37 -14.52
CA ASP A 124 -12.20 10.12 -15.45
C ASP A 124 -13.66 10.25 -14.99
N THR A 125 -13.92 11.26 -14.16
CA THR A 125 -15.26 11.64 -13.71
C THR A 125 -15.58 13.06 -14.16
N GLU A 126 -16.86 13.41 -14.32
CA GLU A 126 -17.27 14.77 -14.70
C GLU A 126 -16.74 15.82 -13.70
N LEU A 127 -16.77 15.49 -12.41
CA LEU A 127 -16.20 16.33 -11.36
C LEU A 127 -14.68 16.47 -11.52
N ALA A 128 -13.96 15.37 -11.74
CA ALA A 128 -12.50 15.42 -11.93
C ALA A 128 -12.12 16.28 -13.14
N ARG A 129 -12.80 16.13 -14.28
CA ARG A 129 -12.59 16.96 -15.47
C ARG A 129 -12.76 18.44 -15.15
N LYS A 130 -13.89 18.82 -14.56
CA LYS A 130 -14.20 20.22 -14.21
C LYS A 130 -13.17 20.83 -13.26
N ILE A 131 -12.81 20.10 -12.19
CA ILE A 131 -11.86 20.61 -11.20
C ILE A 131 -10.44 20.68 -11.77
N PHE A 132 -10.04 19.73 -12.62
CA PHE A 132 -8.73 19.74 -13.24
C PHE A 132 -8.61 20.87 -14.25
N ASP A 133 -9.65 21.11 -15.05
CA ASP A 133 -9.69 22.24 -16.00
C ASP A 133 -9.55 23.57 -15.24
N LYS A 134 -10.31 23.78 -14.16
CA LYS A 134 -10.15 24.96 -13.28
C LYS A 134 -8.76 25.05 -12.65
N ALA A 135 -8.19 23.93 -12.21
CA ALA A 135 -6.85 23.92 -11.62
C ALA A 135 -5.74 24.22 -12.64
N ILE A 136 -5.96 23.92 -13.92
CA ILE A 136 -5.07 24.31 -15.02
C ILE A 136 -5.21 25.82 -15.28
N GLU A 137 -6.43 26.35 -15.33
CA GLU A 137 -6.70 27.78 -15.53
C GLU A 137 -6.06 28.64 -14.42
N GLU A 138 -6.12 28.18 -13.17
CA GLU A 138 -5.50 28.84 -12.01
C GLU A 138 -3.98 28.61 -11.91
N GLY A 139 -3.39 27.81 -12.80
CA GLY A 139 -1.94 27.52 -12.81
C GLY A 139 -1.48 26.59 -11.68
N TYR A 140 -2.39 25.85 -11.05
CA TYR A 140 -2.06 24.82 -10.07
C TYR A 140 -1.58 23.53 -10.72
N ILE A 141 -2.07 23.25 -11.93
CA ILE A 141 -1.64 22.13 -12.77
C ILE A 141 -0.98 22.67 -14.04
N ILE A 142 0.25 22.25 -14.28
CA ILE A 142 0.96 22.46 -15.54
C ILE A 142 0.91 21.15 -16.34
N ILE A 143 0.62 21.26 -17.62
CA ILE A 143 0.54 20.11 -18.52
C ILE A 143 1.93 19.90 -19.12
N ASN A 144 2.58 18.79 -18.75
CA ASN A 144 3.80 18.33 -19.41
C ASN A 144 3.44 17.22 -20.41
N ASP A 145 4.37 16.89 -21.33
CA ASP A 145 4.12 15.95 -22.43
C ASP A 145 3.54 14.58 -22.01
N ASN A 146 3.83 14.12 -20.78
CA ASN A 146 3.46 12.79 -20.29
C ASN A 146 2.79 12.75 -18.90
N HIS A 147 2.68 13.88 -18.19
CA HIS A 147 2.14 13.92 -16.82
C HIS A 147 1.66 15.32 -16.44
N TYR A 148 0.77 15.40 -15.44
CA TYR A 148 0.42 16.67 -14.83
C TYR A 148 1.47 17.04 -13.78
N GLU A 149 1.95 18.27 -13.80
CA GLU A 149 2.81 18.81 -12.77
C GLU A 149 1.98 19.66 -11.81
N TRP A 150 2.11 19.38 -10.52
CA TRP A 150 1.41 20.11 -9.47
C TRP A 150 2.33 21.18 -8.88
N THR A 151 1.89 22.44 -8.90
CA THR A 151 2.73 23.58 -8.52
C THR A 151 2.68 23.91 -7.02
N LEU A 152 1.67 23.42 -6.30
CA LEU A 152 1.52 23.65 -4.86
C LEU A 152 2.11 22.51 -4.02
N ASN A 153 1.88 22.55 -2.70
CA ASN A 153 2.31 21.49 -1.79
C ASN A 153 1.60 20.16 -2.12
N LYS A 154 2.34 19.05 -2.08
CA LYS A 154 1.82 17.67 -2.18
C LYS A 154 0.60 17.40 -1.28
N VAL A 155 0.56 17.95 -0.06
CA VAL A 155 -0.58 17.78 0.85
C VAL A 155 -1.83 18.46 0.31
N LEU A 156 -1.69 19.60 -0.39
CA LEU A 156 -2.81 20.27 -1.06
C LEU A 156 -3.31 19.47 -2.26
N LEU A 157 -2.41 18.80 -3.00
CA LEU A 157 -2.86 17.88 -4.04
C LEU A 157 -3.64 16.71 -3.44
N ALA A 158 -3.13 16.11 -2.36
CA ALA A 158 -3.82 15.02 -1.67
C ALA A 158 -5.19 15.46 -1.14
N TYR A 159 -5.30 16.71 -0.68
CA TYR A 159 -6.57 17.33 -0.28
C TYR A 159 -7.53 17.46 -1.46
N MET A 160 -7.10 18.09 -2.57
CA MET A 160 -7.91 18.21 -3.79
C MET A 160 -8.39 16.85 -4.30
N CYS A 161 -7.48 15.88 -4.41
CA CYS A 161 -7.81 14.53 -4.86
C CYS A 161 -8.74 13.80 -3.89
N GLY A 162 -8.58 14.03 -2.57
CA GLY A 162 -9.49 13.50 -1.55
C GLY A 162 -10.91 14.05 -1.73
N ARG A 163 -11.03 15.34 -2.05
CA ARG A 163 -12.33 15.97 -2.33
C ARG A 163 -12.98 15.43 -3.60
N ILE A 164 -12.21 15.21 -4.67
CA ILE A 164 -12.72 14.72 -5.96
C ILE A 164 -13.16 13.25 -5.89
N TYR A 165 -12.31 12.37 -5.33
CA TYR A 165 -12.50 10.92 -5.44
C TYR A 165 -13.03 10.28 -4.17
N CYS A 166 -12.80 10.91 -3.01
CA CYS A 166 -13.25 10.38 -1.72
C CYS A 166 -14.44 11.14 -1.12
N GLU A 167 -14.90 12.22 -1.78
CA GLU A 167 -15.91 13.15 -1.26
C GLU A 167 -15.49 13.83 0.05
N ASP A 168 -14.17 13.96 0.29
CA ASP A 168 -13.68 14.65 1.48
C ASP A 168 -14.15 16.12 1.48
N TYR A 169 -14.34 16.68 2.67
CA TYR A 169 -14.87 18.04 2.83
C TYR A 169 -14.20 18.79 4.00
N PRO A 170 -14.08 20.12 3.88
CA PRO A 170 -13.71 20.96 5.02
C PRO A 170 -14.91 21.12 5.96
N GLU A 171 -14.67 20.97 7.27
CA GLU A 171 -15.68 21.23 8.30
C GLU A 171 -15.12 22.19 9.35
N LYS A 172 -15.90 23.22 9.68
CA LYS A 172 -15.56 24.15 10.77
C LYS A 172 -16.16 23.64 12.06
N THR A 173 -15.35 23.50 13.10
CA THR A 173 -15.89 23.13 14.42
C THR A 173 -16.52 24.34 15.10
N ILE A 174 -17.48 24.10 16.01
CA ILE A 174 -18.08 25.18 16.82
C ILE A 174 -17.12 25.79 17.85
N TYR A 175 -15.98 25.14 18.10
CA TYR A 175 -15.02 25.51 19.16
C TYR A 175 -13.74 26.14 18.61
N ASP A 176 -13.35 25.82 17.38
CA ASP A 176 -12.14 26.30 16.73
C ASP A 176 -12.50 26.87 15.36
N GLU A 177 -12.01 28.07 15.05
CA GLU A 177 -12.23 28.71 13.75
C GLU A 177 -11.54 27.97 12.59
N LYS A 178 -10.71 26.97 12.90
CA LYS A 178 -10.01 26.16 11.92
C LYS A 178 -10.95 25.23 11.18
N MET A 179 -10.70 25.12 9.87
CA MET A 179 -11.25 24.08 9.02
C MET A 179 -10.52 22.75 9.28
N TYR A 180 -11.28 21.67 9.41
CA TYR A 180 -10.79 20.31 9.53
C TYR A 180 -11.04 19.54 8.24
N TRP A 181 -10.08 18.70 7.85
CA TRP A 181 -10.22 17.81 6.71
C TRP A 181 -10.94 16.54 7.14
N MET A 182 -12.22 16.44 6.79
CA MET A 182 -13.09 15.34 7.14
C MET A 182 -13.18 14.29 6.01
N PRO A 183 -13.23 12.98 6.36
CA PRO A 183 -13.54 11.93 5.40
C PRO A 183 -14.85 12.17 4.68
N GLY A 184 -14.86 11.96 3.37
CA GLY A 184 -16.11 11.69 2.66
C GLY A 184 -16.56 10.24 2.79
N ARG A 185 -17.64 9.93 2.07
CA ARG A 185 -18.28 8.61 2.08
C ARG A 185 -17.47 7.53 1.36
N VAL A 186 -16.62 7.94 0.41
CA VAL A 186 -15.84 7.01 -0.41
C VAL A 186 -14.47 6.77 0.25
N GLU A 187 -14.28 5.58 0.81
CA GLU A 187 -13.03 5.24 1.48
C GLU A 187 -11.87 4.97 0.52
N LEU A 188 -12.17 4.43 -0.68
CA LEU A 188 -11.17 3.97 -1.62
C LEU A 188 -10.54 5.13 -2.39
N PHE A 189 -9.32 5.49 -2.00
CA PHE A 189 -8.53 6.53 -2.66
C PHE A 189 -7.71 5.94 -3.84
N PRO A 190 -7.85 6.44 -5.07
CA PRO A 190 -7.13 5.95 -6.25
C PRO A 190 -5.68 6.48 -6.31
N GLY A 191 -4.92 6.28 -5.23
CA GLY A 191 -3.61 6.89 -5.08
C GLY A 191 -2.56 6.37 -6.04
N ALA A 192 -2.65 5.12 -6.51
CA ALA A 192 -1.67 4.56 -7.44
C ALA A 192 -1.78 5.17 -8.84
N GLU A 193 -3.00 5.45 -9.29
CA GLU A 193 -3.27 6.13 -10.55
C GLU A 193 -2.90 7.61 -10.47
N LEU A 194 -3.22 8.27 -9.35
CA LEU A 194 -2.86 9.67 -9.10
C LEU A 194 -1.34 9.87 -8.99
N ASP A 195 -0.63 8.97 -8.30
CA ASP A 195 0.82 8.98 -8.18
C ASP A 195 1.49 8.95 -9.57
N LYS A 196 0.96 8.13 -10.50
CA LYS A 196 1.45 8.10 -11.89
C LYS A 196 1.09 9.36 -12.65
N LEU A 197 -0.15 9.83 -12.52
CA LEU A 197 -0.65 10.98 -13.25
C LEU A 197 0.12 12.26 -12.92
N PHE A 198 0.49 12.43 -11.65
CA PHE A 198 1.23 13.60 -11.17
C PHE A 198 2.74 13.36 -11.02
N ASN A 199 3.24 12.19 -11.44
CA ASN A 199 4.62 11.76 -11.21
C ASN A 199 5.09 11.95 -9.74
N MET A 200 4.19 11.66 -8.80
CA MET A 200 4.44 11.75 -7.36
C MET A 200 4.30 10.39 -6.70
N LYS A 201 4.82 10.26 -5.47
CA LYS A 201 4.71 9.03 -4.68
C LYS A 201 3.99 9.31 -3.38
N ASP A 202 3.27 8.33 -2.86
CA ASP A 202 2.71 8.34 -1.51
C ASP A 202 1.58 9.38 -1.29
N LEU A 203 0.79 9.71 -2.33
CA LEU A 203 -0.40 10.56 -2.16
C LEU A 203 -1.42 9.94 -1.18
N THR A 204 -1.58 8.61 -1.20
CA THR A 204 -2.43 7.89 -0.24
C THR A 204 -2.01 8.16 1.20
N GLN A 205 -0.71 8.15 1.48
CA GLN A 205 -0.17 8.42 2.82
C GLN A 205 -0.34 9.89 3.22
N SER A 206 -0.13 10.81 2.27
CA SER A 206 -0.37 12.24 2.49
C SER A 206 -1.82 12.52 2.89
N ARG A 207 -2.79 11.82 2.29
CA ARG A 207 -4.21 11.87 2.73
C ARG A 207 -4.41 11.23 4.10
N HIS A 208 -4.01 9.96 4.27
CA HIS A 208 -4.32 9.21 5.49
C HIS A 208 -3.70 9.80 6.76
N SER A 209 -2.49 10.38 6.67
CA SER A 209 -1.81 11.00 7.82
C SER A 209 -2.45 12.31 8.31
N ARG A 210 -3.27 12.95 7.47
CA ARG A 210 -3.90 14.26 7.70
C ARG A 210 -5.42 14.20 7.84
N LYS A 211 -6.04 13.06 7.49
CA LYS A 211 -7.46 12.80 7.71
C LYS A 211 -7.85 13.04 9.17
N ASN A 212 -8.97 13.73 9.42
CA ASN A 212 -9.46 14.16 10.74
C ASN A 212 -8.57 15.18 11.48
N LYS A 213 -7.68 15.87 10.76
CA LYS A 213 -6.85 16.96 11.34
C LYS A 213 -7.20 18.28 10.66
N ALA A 214 -6.64 19.37 11.18
CA ALA A 214 -6.74 20.68 10.53
C ALA A 214 -6.38 20.58 9.03
N ALA A 215 -7.21 21.22 8.21
CA ALA A 215 -7.00 21.32 6.77
C ALA A 215 -5.61 21.91 6.48
N PRO A 216 -4.97 21.51 5.38
CA PRO A 216 -3.66 22.07 5.02
C PRO A 216 -3.75 23.59 4.82
N ILE A 217 -2.66 24.29 5.15
CA ILE A 217 -2.54 25.73 4.91
C ILE A 217 -2.67 25.98 3.40
N GLY A 218 -3.56 26.90 3.02
CA GLY A 218 -3.89 27.16 1.61
C GLY A 218 -4.99 26.28 1.03
N SER A 219 -5.66 25.45 1.85
CA SER A 219 -6.84 24.65 1.44
C SER A 219 -7.96 25.51 0.85
N GLU A 220 -8.13 26.75 1.33
CA GLU A 220 -9.10 27.71 0.78
C GLU A 220 -8.93 27.94 -0.73
N LYS A 221 -7.69 27.90 -1.25
CA LYS A 221 -7.44 28.03 -2.69
C LYS A 221 -7.99 26.83 -3.46
N ILE A 222 -7.92 25.65 -2.86
CA ILE A 222 -8.46 24.42 -3.42
C ILE A 222 -9.97 24.41 -3.30
N ASP A 223 -10.53 24.88 -2.18
CA ASP A 223 -11.97 24.88 -1.95
C ASP A 223 -12.72 25.76 -2.97
N LYS A 224 -12.14 26.89 -3.39
CA LYS A 224 -12.65 27.74 -4.48
C LYS A 224 -12.81 27.01 -5.82
N LEU A 225 -12.06 25.94 -6.07
CA LEU A 225 -12.22 25.14 -7.29
C LEU A 225 -13.56 24.39 -7.30
N PHE A 226 -14.11 24.08 -6.11
CA PHE A 226 -15.35 23.30 -5.93
C PHE A 226 -16.60 24.17 -5.82
N GLU A 227 -16.46 25.49 -5.77
CA GLU A 227 -17.55 26.47 -5.87
C GLU A 227 -18.01 26.65 -7.33
#